data_AF-A0A6F9CNS6-F1
#
_entry.id   AF-A0A6F9CNS6-F1
#
_cell.length_a   1.000
_cell.length_b   1.000
_cell.length_c   1.000
_cell.angle_alpha   90.00
_cell.angle_beta   90.00
_cell.angle_gamma   90.00
#
_symmetry.space_group_name_H-M   'P 1'
#
loop_
_entity.id
_entity.type
_entity.pdbx_description
1 polymer ?
#
loop_
_entity_poly.entity_id
_entity_poly.type
_entity_poly.pdbx_seq_one_letter_code
_entity_poly.pdbx_strand_id
1 'polypeptide(L)'
;MFQSSLYKGHPSICSRPSIQCSHFIKCSHFIQCNHTILYDTSMSGQHADCERSSESATVSIMHLKYQCAVNSDTKNLRFESRLQVMLSWEDPDLSWDTSVYHHDMVVLPVRKIWTPELHVTNGVQTTMKHGNKDLLVHSNGTVEHMVIMNTVVGCEVNLYNYPFASDFCAIGINVWALRGCGMFLTFGNVSKTSANRGDWLTEAVELNAKEGRDDRNYLWVSLKMRSETPFLTLVLPSILIIVADVVSYTLPLGKGKRIPFKVTLVLSFIMFLIILKDLLPGGGQCSPIIRKHFCFCLVILVLSMLQSMVLTRLAKCGTLWPCSLSKSKDSLLKDTDNEEESRPDITVIKLKASEEEKNSPLQKVVKFLNKMAAQDQKEVRHHRFANKVDLICFCIYLTILIVYTAAILYFSFGSRCEINHLEFWEN
;
A
#
# COMPACT_ATOMS: atom_id res chain seq x y z
N MET A 1 46.76 36.87 -36.49
CA MET A 1 47.31 35.73 -37.26
C MET A 1 46.13 34.82 -37.59
N PHE A 2 45.40 35.08 -38.67
CA PHE A 2 45.62 34.47 -40.00
C PHE A 2 45.71 32.94 -39.95
N GLN A 3 44.67 32.23 -40.39
CA GLN A 3 44.72 31.60 -41.72
C GLN A 3 43.36 31.08 -42.21
N SER A 4 43.01 31.61 -43.37
CA SER A 4 42.09 31.14 -44.39
C SER A 4 42.49 29.80 -45.00
N SER A 5 41.52 29.03 -45.47
CA SER A 5 41.67 28.17 -46.65
C SER A 5 40.37 28.18 -47.46
N LEU A 6 40.43 28.83 -48.62
CA LEU A 6 39.47 28.82 -49.72
C LEU A 6 39.66 27.56 -50.57
N TYR A 7 38.58 27.02 -51.14
CA TYR A 7 38.58 26.61 -52.54
C TYR A 7 37.24 26.94 -53.23
N LYS A 8 37.39 27.58 -54.41
CA LYS A 8 36.42 28.09 -55.40
C LYS A 8 35.69 26.94 -56.14
N GLY A 9 34.56 27.08 -56.84
CA GLY A 9 33.82 28.26 -57.29
C GLY A 9 32.48 27.96 -58.02
N HIS A 10 31.74 29.07 -58.18
CA HIS A 10 30.55 29.50 -58.98
C HIS A 10 30.14 28.81 -60.31
N PRO A 11 29.03 29.23 -61.01
CA PRO A 11 27.89 30.15 -60.63
C PRO A 11 26.48 29.73 -61.12
N SER A 12 25.40 30.35 -60.60
CA SER A 12 24.41 31.21 -61.34
C SER A 12 23.07 31.34 -60.58
N ILE A 13 22.80 32.51 -59.99
CA ILE A 13 21.82 33.55 -60.40
C ILE A 13 20.35 33.15 -60.16
N CYS A 14 19.72 33.77 -59.15
CA CYS A 14 18.50 34.57 -59.35
C CYS A 14 18.16 35.43 -58.13
N SER A 15 17.63 36.59 -58.46
CA SER A 15 17.50 37.84 -57.72
C SER A 15 16.35 37.82 -56.71
N ARG A 16 16.50 38.54 -55.60
CA ARG A 16 15.35 38.98 -54.78
C ARG A 16 14.50 39.99 -55.57
N PRO A 17 13.19 40.04 -55.30
CA PRO A 17 12.57 41.32 -55.01
C PRO A 17 11.93 41.29 -53.61
N SER A 18 12.18 42.37 -52.88
CA SER A 18 11.51 42.80 -51.66
C SER A 18 10.05 43.15 -51.94
N ILE A 19 9.10 42.58 -51.21
CA ILE A 19 7.72 43.10 -51.12
C ILE A 19 7.26 43.02 -49.66
N GLN A 20 6.88 44.18 -49.12
CA GLN A 20 6.26 44.37 -47.80
C GLN A 20 4.90 43.66 -47.73
N CYS A 21 4.66 42.90 -46.66
CA CYS A 21 3.32 42.44 -46.32
C CYS A 21 2.63 43.49 -45.45
N SER A 22 1.51 44.03 -45.93
CA SER A 22 0.55 44.81 -45.15
C SER A 22 -0.80 44.11 -45.18
N HIS A 23 -1.34 43.91 -43.98
CA HIS A 23 -2.71 43.58 -43.57
C HIS A 23 -3.75 43.01 -44.57
N PHE A 24 -4.41 41.93 -44.11
CA PHE A 24 -5.77 41.46 -44.44
C PHE A 24 -6.04 40.98 -45.88
N ILE A 25 -6.05 39.65 -46.12
CA ILE A 25 -6.86 39.03 -47.18
C ILE A 25 -7.35 37.63 -46.76
N LYS A 26 -8.67 37.41 -46.89
CA LYS A 26 -9.36 36.11 -46.89
C LYS A 26 -8.76 35.20 -47.98
N CYS A 27 -8.33 33.99 -47.63
CA CYS A 27 -7.96 32.99 -48.64
C CYS A 27 -9.22 32.39 -49.27
N SER A 28 -9.66 32.95 -50.39
CA SER A 28 -10.48 32.27 -51.38
C SER A 28 -9.68 32.27 -52.67
N HIS A 29 -8.88 31.23 -52.91
CA HIS A 29 -8.49 30.71 -54.23
C HIS A 29 -7.44 29.60 -54.07
N PHE A 30 -7.79 28.39 -54.50
CA PHE A 30 -6.88 27.28 -54.75
C PHE A 30 -5.84 27.73 -55.80
N ILE A 31 -4.57 27.85 -55.40
CA ILE A 31 -3.43 27.90 -56.31
C ILE A 31 -2.41 26.87 -55.83
N GLN A 32 -2.09 25.97 -56.75
CA GLN A 32 -1.13 24.90 -56.65
C GLN A 32 0.27 25.45 -56.31
N CYS A 33 0.65 25.39 -55.03
CA CYS A 33 2.01 25.67 -54.58
C CYS A 33 2.77 24.38 -54.33
N ASN A 34 3.87 24.23 -55.07
CA ASN A 34 4.95 23.27 -54.84
C ASN A 34 5.22 23.05 -53.35
N HIS A 35 5.26 21.76 -52.95
CA HIS A 35 5.85 21.21 -51.74
C HIS A 35 6.32 22.24 -50.71
N THR A 36 5.46 22.56 -49.73
CA THR A 36 5.74 22.69 -48.28
C THR A 36 4.58 23.47 -47.66
N ILE A 37 3.48 22.79 -47.33
CA ILE A 37 2.49 23.35 -46.40
C ILE A 37 3.10 23.24 -45.00
N LEU A 38 3.65 24.34 -44.50
CA LEU A 38 3.93 24.56 -43.09
C LEU A 38 2.62 25.05 -42.46
N TYR A 39 1.82 24.11 -41.94
CA TYR A 39 0.89 24.45 -40.88
C TYR A 39 1.74 24.73 -39.64
N ASP A 40 2.05 26.00 -39.41
CA ASP A 40 2.61 26.48 -38.16
C ASP A 40 1.47 26.91 -37.25
N THR A 41 0.60 25.97 -36.90
CA THR A 41 -0.35 26.13 -35.81
C THR A 41 0.34 25.68 -34.53
N SER A 42 1.25 26.55 -34.05
CA SER A 42 1.45 26.68 -32.60
C SER A 42 0.08 26.94 -31.94
N MET A 43 -0.05 26.59 -30.66
CA MET A 43 -1.27 26.62 -29.82
C MET A 43 -2.16 27.88 -29.87
N SER A 44 -1.85 28.89 -30.68
CA SER A 44 -2.60 30.14 -30.87
C SER A 44 -3.75 30.08 -31.89
N GLY A 45 -3.81 29.09 -32.79
CA GLY A 45 -4.83 29.05 -33.86
C GLY A 45 -6.26 28.87 -33.33
N GLN A 46 -6.51 27.81 -32.59
CA GLN A 46 -7.88 27.50 -32.14
C GLN A 46 -8.36 28.30 -30.94
N HIS A 47 -7.44 28.87 -30.15
CA HIS A 47 -7.81 29.86 -29.15
C HIS A 47 -8.43 31.10 -29.81
N ALA A 48 -8.07 31.40 -31.07
CA ALA A 48 -8.65 32.48 -31.87
C ALA A 48 -9.90 32.03 -32.67
N ASP A 49 -10.04 30.76 -33.03
CA ASP A 49 -11.18 30.26 -33.82
C ASP A 49 -12.47 30.03 -33.00
N CYS A 50 -12.37 29.68 -31.71
CA CYS A 50 -13.55 29.60 -30.83
C CYS A 50 -14.20 30.96 -30.56
N GLU A 51 -13.50 32.06 -30.80
CA GLU A 51 -14.06 33.42 -30.72
C GLU A 51 -14.81 33.80 -32.01
N ARG A 52 -14.66 32.99 -33.08
CA ARG A 52 -15.15 33.28 -34.43
C ARG A 52 -16.29 32.37 -34.90
N SER A 53 -16.37 31.14 -34.40
CA SER A 53 -17.50 30.23 -34.64
C SER A 53 -18.38 30.11 -33.38
N SER A 54 -19.68 30.31 -33.56
CA SER A 54 -20.72 30.05 -32.55
C SER A 54 -20.93 28.53 -32.31
N GLU A 55 -20.04 27.67 -32.80
CA GLU A 55 -20.24 26.23 -32.90
C GLU A 55 -19.24 25.49 -32.01
N SER A 56 -19.78 24.68 -31.11
CA SER A 56 -19.02 23.75 -30.28
C SER A 56 -18.49 22.58 -31.12
N ALA A 57 -17.18 22.33 -31.09
CA ALA A 57 -16.60 21.16 -31.73
C ALA A 57 -16.92 19.87 -30.94
N THR A 58 -17.26 18.79 -31.62
CA THR A 58 -17.48 17.48 -30.98
C THR A 58 -16.28 16.58 -31.22
N VAL A 59 -15.72 16.03 -30.15
CA VAL A 59 -14.66 15.03 -30.18
C VAL A 59 -15.26 13.69 -29.77
N SER A 60 -15.12 12.69 -30.64
CA SER A 60 -15.61 11.33 -30.42
C SER A 60 -14.50 10.38 -30.02
N ILE A 61 -14.68 9.66 -28.93
CA ILE A 61 -13.84 8.53 -28.54
C ILE A 61 -14.47 7.27 -29.14
N MET A 62 -14.00 6.84 -30.31
CA MET A 62 -14.57 5.66 -31.00
C MET A 62 -14.37 4.38 -30.18
N HIS A 63 -13.14 4.20 -29.68
CA HIS A 63 -12.74 3.04 -28.90
C HIS A 63 -11.79 3.45 -27.78
N LEU A 64 -12.11 3.04 -26.56
CA LEU A 64 -11.23 3.20 -25.40
C LEU A 64 -10.83 1.82 -24.88
N LYS A 65 -9.52 1.59 -24.79
CA LYS A 65 -8.95 0.40 -24.15
C LYS A 65 -8.29 0.79 -22.83
N TYR A 66 -8.80 0.26 -21.74
CA TYR A 66 -8.24 0.43 -20.41
C TYR A 66 -7.26 -0.71 -20.07
N GLN A 67 -6.13 -0.35 -19.48
CA GLN A 67 -5.17 -1.29 -18.91
C GLN A 67 -4.67 -0.77 -17.56
N CYS A 68 -4.80 -1.58 -16.51
CA CYS A 68 -4.17 -1.27 -15.22
C CYS A 68 -2.65 -1.50 -15.32
N ALA A 69 -1.85 -0.55 -14.84
CA ALA A 69 -0.39 -0.68 -14.81
C ALA A 69 0.08 -1.39 -13.53
N VAL A 70 1.28 -1.97 -13.60
CA VAL A 70 1.85 -2.93 -12.63
C VAL A 70 2.19 -2.31 -11.29
N ASN A 71 2.35 -0.98 -11.23
CA ASN A 71 2.86 -0.27 -10.07
C ASN A 71 1.77 0.56 -9.39
N SER A 72 0.80 -0.13 -8.77
CA SER A 72 -0.08 0.55 -7.82
C SER A 72 0.72 0.79 -6.54
N ASP A 73 1.00 2.04 -6.21
CA ASP A 73 1.52 2.39 -4.89
C ASP A 73 0.38 2.24 -3.90
N THR A 74 0.20 1.00 -3.42
CA THR A 74 -0.88 0.62 -2.51
C THR A 74 -0.84 1.45 -1.23
N LYS A 75 0.35 1.94 -0.81
CA LYS A 75 0.51 2.79 0.38
C LYS A 75 -0.20 4.14 0.23
N ASN A 76 -0.06 4.76 -0.95
CA ASN A 76 -0.58 6.08 -1.25
C ASN A 76 -1.93 6.07 -1.98
N LEU A 77 -2.54 4.89 -2.20
CA LEU A 77 -3.81 4.73 -2.92
C LEU A 77 -3.77 5.36 -4.33
N ARG A 78 -2.64 5.18 -5.02
CA ARG A 78 -2.43 5.72 -6.37
C ARG A 78 -2.50 4.59 -7.38
N PHE A 79 -3.41 4.73 -8.33
CA PHE A 79 -3.61 3.77 -9.40
C PHE A 79 -3.04 4.33 -10.69
N GLU A 80 -2.01 3.67 -11.20
CA GLU A 80 -1.46 3.96 -12.53
C GLU A 80 -2.21 3.12 -13.56
N SER A 81 -2.68 3.78 -14.62
CA SER A 81 -3.37 3.13 -15.73
C SER A 81 -2.91 3.69 -17.07
N ARG A 82 -3.03 2.84 -18.09
CA ARG A 82 -2.75 3.15 -19.48
C ARG A 82 -4.06 3.07 -20.26
N LEU A 83 -4.46 4.18 -20.86
CA LEU A 83 -5.62 4.29 -21.73
C LEU A 83 -5.11 4.39 -23.17
N GLN A 84 -5.58 3.52 -24.04
CA GLN A 84 -5.40 3.66 -25.49
C GLN A 84 -6.72 4.13 -26.07
N VAL A 85 -6.73 5.35 -26.58
CA VAL A 85 -7.93 6.08 -26.99
C VAL A 85 -7.86 6.32 -28.49
N MET A 86 -8.87 5.87 -29.22
CA MET A 86 -9.06 6.18 -30.63
C MET A 86 -9.99 7.39 -30.73
N LEU A 87 -9.45 8.51 -31.16
CA LEU A 87 -10.15 9.79 -31.30
C LEU A 87 -10.62 9.96 -32.74
N SER A 88 -11.79 10.58 -32.88
CA SER A 88 -12.35 11.06 -34.13
C SER A 88 -12.93 12.45 -33.92
N TRP A 89 -12.54 13.41 -34.75
CA TRP A 89 -13.09 14.76 -34.74
C TRP A 89 -13.20 15.28 -36.17
N GLU A 90 -14.02 16.30 -36.38
CA GLU A 90 -14.21 16.92 -37.69
C GLU A 90 -13.46 18.26 -37.75
N ASP A 91 -12.69 18.44 -38.81
CA ASP A 91 -11.98 19.68 -39.13
C ASP A 91 -12.37 20.11 -40.56
N PRO A 92 -13.28 21.09 -40.71
CA PRO A 92 -13.76 21.55 -42.01
C PRO A 92 -12.65 22.07 -42.92
N ASP A 93 -11.55 22.61 -42.36
CA ASP A 93 -10.44 23.17 -43.13
C ASP A 93 -9.58 22.07 -43.80
N LEU A 94 -9.71 20.83 -43.34
CA LEU A 94 -9.06 19.66 -43.91
C LEU A 94 -9.93 18.91 -44.92
N SER A 95 -11.13 19.39 -45.24
CA SER A 95 -12.01 18.77 -46.22
C SER A 95 -11.59 19.07 -47.67
N TRP A 96 -11.81 18.11 -48.58
CA TRP A 96 -11.59 18.29 -50.01
C TRP A 96 -12.65 17.56 -50.84
N ASP A 97 -12.88 18.07 -52.04
CA ASP A 97 -13.75 17.40 -53.00
C ASP A 97 -13.00 16.24 -53.68
N THR A 98 -13.59 15.05 -53.63
CA THR A 98 -13.03 13.83 -54.23
C THR A 98 -12.97 13.93 -55.77
N SER A 99 -13.76 14.83 -56.36
CA SER A 99 -13.67 15.15 -57.79
C SER A 99 -12.30 15.75 -58.17
N VAL A 100 -11.69 16.52 -57.26
CA VAL A 100 -10.38 17.16 -57.46
C VAL A 100 -9.25 16.23 -57.03
N TYR A 101 -9.42 15.52 -55.91
CA TYR A 101 -8.45 14.54 -55.43
C TYR A 101 -9.14 13.21 -55.13
N HIS A 102 -8.90 12.22 -56.00
CA HIS A 102 -9.68 10.98 -56.06
C HIS A 102 -9.55 10.04 -54.86
N HIS A 103 -8.69 10.33 -53.89
CA HIS A 103 -8.56 9.49 -52.70
C HIS A 103 -9.48 10.00 -51.59
N ASP A 104 -10.26 9.08 -51.02
CA ASP A 104 -11.16 9.36 -49.91
C ASP A 104 -10.42 9.59 -48.59
N MET A 105 -9.17 9.13 -48.49
CA MET A 105 -8.37 9.20 -47.26
C MET A 105 -6.91 9.54 -47.55
N VAL A 106 -6.30 10.31 -46.67
CA VAL A 106 -4.87 10.65 -46.68
C VAL A 106 -4.24 10.46 -45.31
N VAL A 107 -2.97 10.08 -45.31
CA VAL A 107 -2.17 9.95 -44.09
C VAL A 107 -1.27 11.17 -43.97
N LEU A 108 -1.39 11.92 -42.88
CA LEU A 108 -0.66 13.17 -42.67
C LEU A 108 0.12 13.13 -41.34
N PRO A 109 1.28 13.80 -41.27
CA PRO A 109 2.10 13.81 -40.06
C PRO A 109 1.41 14.60 -38.94
N VAL A 110 1.25 13.98 -37.78
CA VAL A 110 0.49 14.51 -36.63
C VAL A 110 0.98 15.89 -36.17
N ARG A 111 2.29 16.15 -36.27
CA ARG A 111 2.91 17.42 -35.88
C ARG A 111 2.42 18.67 -36.63
N LYS A 112 1.70 18.48 -37.75
CA LYS A 112 1.17 19.56 -38.58
C LYS A 112 -0.33 19.79 -38.41
N ILE A 113 -1.00 18.94 -37.65
CA ILE A 113 -2.45 18.93 -37.52
C ILE A 113 -2.78 19.04 -36.05
N TRP A 114 -3.73 19.90 -35.72
CA TRP A 114 -4.18 20.02 -34.35
C TRP A 114 -4.79 18.69 -33.87
N THR A 115 -4.50 18.31 -32.63
CA THR A 115 -5.09 17.13 -31.98
C THR A 115 -5.71 17.57 -30.65
N PRO A 116 -6.96 17.19 -30.34
CA PRO A 116 -7.60 17.56 -29.08
C PRO A 116 -6.89 16.94 -27.88
N GLU A 117 -6.66 17.76 -26.85
CA GLU A 117 -6.04 17.31 -25.59
C GLU A 117 -7.12 16.83 -24.60
N LEU A 118 -6.95 15.61 -24.11
CA LEU A 118 -7.81 15.01 -23.08
C LEU A 118 -7.22 15.24 -21.69
N HIS A 119 -8.05 15.65 -20.75
CA HIS A 119 -7.72 15.85 -19.35
C HIS A 119 -8.40 14.79 -18.46
N VAL A 120 -7.74 14.39 -17.38
CA VAL A 120 -8.32 13.50 -16.36
C VAL A 120 -8.56 14.30 -15.09
N THR A 121 -9.82 14.54 -14.73
CA THR A 121 -10.20 15.45 -13.63
C THR A 121 -9.57 15.07 -12.30
N ASN A 122 -9.60 13.79 -11.94
CA ASN A 122 -9.01 13.25 -10.71
C ASN A 122 -7.59 12.70 -10.90
N GLY A 123 -6.90 13.14 -11.96
CA GLY A 123 -5.52 12.76 -12.24
C GLY A 123 -4.53 13.53 -11.37
N VAL A 124 -3.72 12.81 -10.59
CA VAL A 124 -2.55 13.38 -9.89
C VAL A 124 -1.44 13.68 -10.90
N GLN A 125 -1.28 12.78 -11.88
CA GLN A 125 -0.35 12.95 -12.98
C GLN A 125 -0.93 12.31 -14.24
N THR A 126 -1.08 13.08 -15.31
CA THR A 126 -1.60 12.58 -16.58
C THR A 126 -0.66 13.02 -17.70
N THR A 127 -0.35 12.08 -18.60
CA THR A 127 0.43 12.35 -19.80
C THR A 127 -0.28 11.76 -21.01
N MET A 128 -0.36 12.53 -22.08
CA MET A 128 -0.93 12.09 -23.37
C MET A 128 0.19 12.07 -24.42
N LYS A 129 0.26 10.99 -25.19
CA LYS A 129 1.24 10.81 -26.26
C LYS A 129 0.52 10.31 -27.51
N HIS A 130 0.98 10.75 -28.67
CA HIS A 130 0.50 10.19 -29.94
C HIS A 130 0.92 8.72 -30.07
N GLY A 131 -0.02 7.86 -30.44
CA GLY A 131 0.23 6.44 -30.68
C GLY A 131 1.09 6.22 -31.93
N ASN A 132 0.86 7.05 -32.96
CA ASN A 132 1.59 7.03 -34.23
C ASN A 132 2.11 8.44 -34.58
N LYS A 133 3.10 8.51 -35.48
CA LYS A 133 3.64 9.78 -36.00
C LYS A 133 2.74 10.43 -37.05
N ASP A 134 1.84 9.65 -37.61
CA ASP A 134 0.91 10.05 -38.65
C ASP A 134 -0.52 9.75 -38.19
N LEU A 135 -1.47 10.48 -38.76
CA LEU A 135 -2.90 10.35 -38.52
C LEU A 135 -3.65 10.19 -39.85
N LEU A 136 -4.89 9.70 -39.77
CA LEU A 136 -5.74 9.47 -40.93
C LEU A 136 -6.73 10.63 -41.07
N VAL A 137 -6.85 11.19 -42.27
CA VAL A 137 -7.84 12.23 -42.60
C VAL A 137 -8.70 11.73 -43.73
N HIS A 138 -10.01 11.86 -43.60
CA HIS A 138 -11.02 11.55 -44.62
C HIS A 138 -11.38 12.81 -45.41
N SER A 139 -11.87 12.64 -46.65
CA SER A 139 -12.21 13.74 -47.56
C SER A 139 -13.29 14.68 -47.05
N ASN A 140 -14.17 14.18 -46.17
CA ASN A 140 -15.18 14.98 -45.47
C ASN A 140 -14.61 15.82 -44.31
N GLY A 141 -13.30 15.82 -44.07
CA GLY A 141 -12.66 16.54 -42.96
C GLY A 141 -12.65 15.76 -41.63
N THR A 142 -13.13 14.52 -41.59
CA THR A 142 -13.02 13.68 -40.38
C THR A 142 -11.58 13.22 -40.18
N VAL A 143 -11.03 13.47 -39.01
CA VAL A 143 -9.69 13.05 -38.61
C VAL A 143 -9.79 11.92 -37.60
N GLU A 144 -8.98 10.88 -37.80
CA GLU A 144 -8.87 9.73 -36.91
C GLU A 144 -7.44 9.60 -36.39
N HIS A 145 -7.29 9.55 -35.07
CA HIS A 145 -5.98 9.40 -34.45
C HIS A 145 -6.00 8.60 -33.16
N MET A 146 -4.98 7.77 -32.97
CA MET A 146 -4.79 7.03 -31.74
C MET A 146 -3.85 7.78 -30.80
N VAL A 147 -4.29 7.94 -29.55
CA VAL A 147 -3.49 8.52 -28.48
C VAL A 147 -3.40 7.54 -27.31
N ILE A 148 -2.30 7.63 -26.58
CA ILE A 148 -2.01 6.81 -25.42
C ILE A 148 -1.89 7.76 -24.23
N MET A 149 -2.77 7.59 -23.26
CA MET A 149 -2.73 8.32 -22.00
C MET A 149 -2.19 7.41 -20.91
N ASN A 150 -1.16 7.87 -20.19
CA ASN A 150 -0.78 7.27 -18.92
C ASN A 150 -1.27 8.21 -17.82
N THR A 151 -2.13 7.72 -16.95
CA THR A 151 -2.72 8.50 -15.86
C THR A 151 -2.50 7.82 -14.52
N VAL A 152 -2.13 8.61 -13.53
CA VAL A 152 -2.07 8.25 -12.12
C VAL A 152 -3.22 8.95 -11.44
N VAL A 153 -4.24 8.20 -11.04
CA VAL A 153 -5.42 8.72 -10.37
C VAL A 153 -5.31 8.50 -8.86
N GLY A 154 -5.71 9.51 -8.11
CA GLY A 154 -5.90 9.39 -6.66
C GLY A 154 -7.27 8.77 -6.43
N CYS A 155 -7.30 7.46 -6.21
CA CYS A 155 -8.56 6.73 -6.09
C CYS A 155 -8.65 6.08 -4.73
N GLU A 156 -9.60 6.53 -3.93
CA GLU A 156 -9.82 5.93 -2.62
C GLU A 156 -10.57 4.61 -2.80
N VAL A 157 -9.90 3.52 -2.43
CA VAL A 157 -10.45 2.16 -2.50
C VAL A 157 -10.68 1.60 -1.10
N ASN A 158 -11.70 0.76 -1.01
CA ASN A 158 -12.15 0.12 0.20
C ASN A 158 -11.26 -1.07 0.53
N LEU A 159 -10.34 -0.83 1.45
CA LEU A 159 -9.40 -1.84 1.92
C LEU A 159 -9.85 -2.49 3.22
N TYR A 160 -11.09 -2.25 3.68
CA TYR A 160 -11.61 -2.76 4.95
C TYR A 160 -11.40 -4.29 5.05
N ASN A 161 -11.71 -5.02 3.98
CA ASN A 161 -11.60 -6.49 3.88
C ASN A 161 -10.28 -7.00 3.28
N TYR A 162 -9.23 -6.17 3.27
CA TYR A 162 -7.90 -6.58 2.81
C TYR A 162 -7.43 -7.88 3.51
N PRO A 163 -6.90 -8.87 2.78
CA PRO A 163 -6.43 -8.84 1.38
C PRO A 163 -7.50 -9.20 0.32
N PHE A 164 -8.74 -9.46 0.71
CA PHE A 164 -9.84 -9.83 -0.19
C PHE A 164 -10.63 -8.59 -0.65
N ALA A 165 -9.92 -7.49 -0.88
CA ALA A 165 -10.53 -6.22 -1.25
C ALA A 165 -11.00 -6.25 -2.72
N SER A 166 -12.19 -5.71 -2.95
CA SER A 166 -12.76 -5.45 -4.27
C SER A 166 -13.50 -4.13 -4.19
N ASP A 167 -13.22 -3.23 -5.11
CA ASP A 167 -13.85 -1.92 -5.12
C ASP A 167 -13.83 -1.28 -6.52
N PHE A 168 -14.46 -0.12 -6.63
CA PHE A 168 -14.54 0.65 -7.86
C PHE A 168 -13.64 1.87 -7.83
N CYS A 169 -13.20 2.28 -9.01
CA CYS A 169 -12.47 3.51 -9.21
C CYS A 169 -13.07 4.31 -10.35
N ALA A 170 -13.47 5.54 -10.07
CA ALA A 170 -13.95 6.47 -11.08
C ALA A 170 -12.76 7.23 -11.70
N ILE A 171 -12.70 7.30 -13.02
CA ILE A 171 -11.70 8.09 -13.75
C ILE A 171 -12.46 9.11 -14.60
N GLY A 172 -12.46 10.38 -14.18
CA GLY A 172 -13.15 11.45 -14.90
C GLY A 172 -12.35 11.87 -16.13
N ILE A 173 -12.88 11.67 -17.34
CA ILE A 173 -12.21 12.03 -18.60
C ILE A 173 -12.98 13.17 -19.23
N ASN A 174 -12.30 14.28 -19.47
CA ASN A 174 -12.87 15.48 -20.03
C ASN A 174 -11.98 16.09 -21.11
N VAL A 175 -12.56 16.96 -21.92
CA VAL A 175 -11.85 17.85 -22.84
C VAL A 175 -11.85 19.26 -22.27
N TRP A 176 -10.92 20.08 -22.72
CA TRP A 176 -10.90 21.48 -22.34
C TRP A 176 -12.18 22.20 -22.80
N ALA A 177 -12.88 22.83 -21.87
CA ALA A 177 -14.03 23.69 -22.13
C ALA A 177 -13.89 24.98 -21.31
N LEU A 178 -14.00 26.15 -21.96
CA LEU A 178 -13.89 27.45 -21.32
C LEU A 178 -15.21 28.21 -21.47
N ARG A 179 -15.96 28.34 -20.36
CA ARG A 179 -17.10 29.27 -20.18
C ARG A 179 -17.94 29.55 -21.44
N GLY A 180 -18.61 28.53 -21.97
CA GLY A 180 -19.59 28.66 -23.05
C GLY A 180 -19.08 28.29 -24.45
N CYS A 181 -17.76 28.29 -24.67
CA CYS A 181 -17.11 27.64 -25.81
C CYS A 181 -16.37 26.40 -25.30
N GLY A 182 -16.59 25.26 -25.93
CA GLY A 182 -15.98 24.02 -25.45
C GLY A 182 -16.13 22.90 -26.45
N MET A 183 -15.21 21.95 -26.35
CA MET A 183 -15.35 20.68 -27.02
C MET A 183 -16.33 19.81 -26.23
N PHE A 184 -17.18 19.06 -26.93
CA PHE A 184 -17.99 18.01 -26.30
C PHE A 184 -17.37 16.65 -26.55
N LEU A 185 -17.34 15.81 -25.52
CA LEU A 185 -16.92 14.42 -25.66
C LEU A 185 -18.13 13.52 -25.89
N THR A 186 -18.04 12.72 -26.95
CA THR A 186 -18.91 11.57 -27.15
C THR A 186 -18.09 10.30 -27.00
N PHE A 187 -18.68 9.24 -26.47
CA PHE A 187 -18.00 7.99 -26.22
C PHE A 187 -18.67 6.87 -27.01
N GLY A 188 -17.84 6.08 -27.69
CA GLY A 188 -18.19 4.83 -28.33
C GLY A 188 -17.92 3.65 -27.41
N ASN A 189 -17.21 2.64 -27.91
CA ASN A 189 -17.05 1.38 -27.20
C ASN A 189 -15.87 1.41 -26.21
N VAL A 190 -16.13 1.02 -24.97
CA VAL A 190 -15.12 0.88 -23.90
C VAL A 190 -14.83 -0.61 -23.67
N SER A 191 -13.55 -0.94 -23.66
CA SER A 191 -13.09 -2.32 -23.44
C SER A 191 -11.88 -2.36 -22.52
N LYS A 192 -11.67 -3.50 -21.88
CA LYS A 192 -10.48 -3.76 -21.06
C LYS A 192 -9.47 -4.61 -21.81
N THR A 193 -8.20 -4.42 -21.51
CA THR A 193 -7.12 -5.30 -21.99
C THR A 193 -6.93 -6.46 -21.02
N SER A 194 -6.76 -7.69 -21.53
CA SER A 194 -6.59 -8.91 -20.71
C SER A 194 -5.23 -9.01 -19.98
N ALA A 195 -4.30 -8.11 -20.28
CA ALA A 195 -2.96 -8.07 -19.70
C ALA A 195 -2.96 -7.40 -18.32
N ASN A 196 -3.58 -8.06 -17.33
CA ASN A 196 -3.57 -7.63 -15.93
C ASN A 196 -2.25 -8.05 -15.27
N ARG A 197 -1.27 -7.15 -15.29
CA ARG A 197 -0.02 -7.28 -14.55
C ARG A 197 -0.10 -6.37 -13.32
N GLY A 198 0.22 -6.88 -12.13
CA GLY A 198 0.14 -6.14 -10.87
C GLY A 198 -0.70 -6.84 -9.80
N ASP A 199 -0.84 -6.18 -8.64
CA ASP A 199 -1.57 -6.70 -7.48
C ASP A 199 -3.09 -6.58 -7.62
N TRP A 200 -3.56 -5.79 -8.58
CA TRP A 200 -4.97 -5.55 -8.86
C TRP A 200 -5.38 -6.12 -10.24
N LEU A 201 -6.55 -6.73 -10.27
CA LEU A 201 -7.21 -7.26 -11.45
C LEU A 201 -8.34 -6.31 -11.86
N THR A 202 -8.40 -5.96 -13.14
CA THR A 202 -9.56 -5.25 -13.69
C THR A 202 -10.65 -6.24 -14.10
N GLU A 203 -11.76 -6.24 -13.38
CA GLU A 203 -12.91 -7.12 -13.64
C GLU A 203 -13.80 -6.55 -14.74
N ALA A 204 -14.15 -5.27 -14.66
CA ALA A 204 -14.99 -4.57 -15.63
C ALA A 204 -14.57 -3.11 -15.77
N VAL A 205 -14.89 -2.52 -16.92
CA VAL A 205 -14.75 -1.08 -17.17
C VAL A 205 -16.02 -0.66 -17.86
N GLU A 206 -16.80 0.17 -17.18
CA GLU A 206 -18.09 0.67 -17.66
C GLU A 206 -17.99 2.18 -17.86
N LEU A 207 -18.65 2.68 -18.87
CA LEU A 207 -18.76 4.11 -19.08
C LEU A 207 -20.01 4.61 -18.39
N ASN A 208 -19.86 5.60 -17.51
CA ASN A 208 -20.96 6.43 -17.06
C ASN A 208 -20.78 7.82 -17.66
N ALA A 209 -21.41 8.02 -18.82
CA ALA A 209 -21.57 9.30 -19.47
C ALA A 209 -23.07 9.63 -19.44
N LYS A 210 -23.45 10.79 -18.91
CA LYS A 210 -24.80 11.29 -19.09
C LYS A 210 -24.87 11.98 -20.45
N GLU A 211 -25.85 11.62 -21.28
CA GLU A 211 -26.12 12.36 -22.51
C GLU A 211 -26.59 13.78 -22.13
N GLY A 212 -25.78 14.81 -22.45
CA GLY A 212 -26.12 16.21 -22.21
C GLY A 212 -24.91 17.09 -21.86
N ARG A 213 -25.19 18.35 -21.47
CA ARG A 213 -24.19 19.39 -21.12
C ARG A 213 -23.55 19.21 -19.73
N ASP A 214 -23.61 18.00 -19.17
CA ASP A 214 -23.01 17.69 -17.86
C ASP A 214 -21.58 17.20 -18.12
N ASP A 215 -20.58 18.02 -17.77
CA ASP A 215 -19.15 17.77 -18.02
C ASP A 215 -18.57 16.66 -17.10
N ARG A 216 -19.40 15.72 -16.66
CA ARG A 216 -19.08 14.68 -15.67
C ARG A 216 -19.02 13.30 -16.29
N ASN A 217 -18.23 13.17 -17.35
CA ASN A 217 -17.97 11.87 -17.96
C ASN A 217 -16.91 11.12 -17.17
N TYR A 218 -17.19 9.88 -16.75
CA TYR A 218 -16.22 9.05 -16.06
C TYR A 218 -16.27 7.58 -16.46
N LEU A 219 -15.10 6.94 -16.42
CA LEU A 219 -14.97 5.49 -16.48
C LEU A 219 -15.14 4.92 -15.08
N TRP A 220 -16.03 3.95 -14.94
CA TRP A 220 -16.23 3.16 -13.74
C TRP A 220 -15.43 1.86 -13.85
N VAL A 221 -14.27 1.81 -13.20
CA VAL A 221 -13.34 0.68 -13.26
C VAL A 221 -13.56 -0.21 -12.05
N SER A 222 -13.96 -1.46 -12.26
CA SER A 222 -14.08 -2.47 -11.21
C SER A 222 -12.74 -3.15 -10.98
N LEU A 223 -12.20 -3.01 -9.77
CA LEU A 223 -10.89 -3.51 -9.37
C LEU A 223 -11.03 -4.57 -8.28
N LYS A 224 -10.28 -5.66 -8.43
CA LYS A 224 -10.22 -6.73 -7.44
C LYS A 224 -8.78 -7.07 -7.10
N MET A 225 -8.46 -7.11 -5.82
CA MET A 225 -7.10 -7.43 -5.37
C MET A 225 -6.80 -8.92 -5.53
N ARG A 226 -5.58 -9.24 -5.97
CA ARG A 226 -5.05 -10.61 -6.00
C ARG A 226 -4.65 -11.01 -4.59
N SER A 227 -5.55 -11.71 -3.89
CA SER A 227 -5.39 -12.00 -2.46
C SER A 227 -4.36 -13.07 -2.11
N GLU A 228 -3.95 -13.93 -3.06
CA GLU A 228 -3.10 -15.11 -2.77
C GLU A 228 -1.75 -14.75 -2.14
N THR A 229 -1.02 -13.82 -2.76
CA THR A 229 0.30 -13.39 -2.28
C THR A 229 0.23 -12.70 -0.91
N PRO A 230 -0.58 -11.65 -0.71
CA PRO A 230 -0.69 -11.00 0.60
C PRO A 230 -1.26 -11.93 1.68
N PHE A 231 -2.11 -12.90 1.32
CA PHE A 231 -2.56 -13.90 2.28
C PHE A 231 -1.39 -14.76 2.80
N LEU A 232 -0.54 -15.27 1.90
CA LEU A 232 0.61 -16.10 2.26
C LEU A 232 1.71 -15.32 2.99
N THR A 233 1.93 -14.06 2.65
CA THR A 233 3.00 -13.26 3.25
C THR A 233 2.59 -12.55 4.53
N LEU A 234 1.28 -12.30 4.75
CA LEU A 234 0.79 -11.51 5.88
C LEU A 234 0.01 -12.34 6.89
N VAL A 235 -0.97 -13.10 6.43
CA VAL A 235 -1.91 -13.83 7.31
C VAL A 235 -1.24 -15.10 7.83
N LEU A 236 -0.59 -15.88 6.96
CA LEU A 236 0.01 -17.16 7.33
C LEU A 236 1.07 -17.04 8.45
N PRO A 237 2.06 -16.12 8.41
CA PRO A 237 3.04 -15.99 9.50
C PRO A 237 2.41 -15.62 10.84
N SER A 238 1.37 -14.78 10.83
CA SER A 238 0.67 -14.39 12.04
C SER A 238 -0.06 -15.56 12.70
N ILE A 239 -0.72 -16.42 11.90
CA ILE A 239 -1.37 -17.64 12.38
C ILE A 239 -0.33 -18.58 12.99
N LEU A 240 0.81 -18.78 12.33
CA LEU A 240 1.89 -19.64 12.83
C LEU A 240 2.45 -19.17 14.17
N ILE A 241 2.62 -17.85 14.35
CA ILE A 241 3.10 -17.28 15.62
C ILE A 241 2.07 -17.47 16.75
N ILE A 242 0.77 -17.27 16.47
CA ILE A 242 -0.28 -17.51 17.46
C ILE A 242 -0.36 -18.99 17.84
N VAL A 243 -0.25 -19.89 16.86
CA VAL A 243 -0.18 -21.35 17.12
C VAL A 243 1.04 -21.69 17.96
N ALA A 244 2.20 -21.11 17.68
CA ALA A 244 3.41 -21.30 18.48
C ALA A 244 3.23 -20.79 19.93
N ASP A 245 2.52 -19.67 20.13
CA ASP A 245 2.20 -19.17 21.47
C ASP A 245 1.23 -20.10 22.21
N VAL A 246 0.21 -20.66 21.55
CA VAL A 246 -0.68 -21.67 22.12
C VAL A 246 0.11 -22.91 22.55
N VAL A 247 0.97 -23.43 21.66
CA VAL A 247 1.83 -24.59 21.95
C VAL A 247 2.80 -24.29 23.09
N SER A 248 3.22 -23.04 23.28
CA SER A 248 4.14 -22.67 24.35
C SER A 248 3.62 -22.94 25.77
N TYR A 249 2.30 -23.05 25.96
CA TYR A 249 1.69 -23.42 27.24
C TYR A 249 2.00 -24.87 27.63
N THR A 250 2.31 -25.75 26.67
CA THR A 250 2.75 -27.12 26.96
C THR A 250 4.12 -27.17 27.64
N LEU A 251 4.91 -26.09 27.58
CA LEU A 251 6.21 -26.04 28.24
C LEU A 251 6.04 -25.86 29.76
N PRO A 252 6.74 -26.66 30.58
CA PRO A 252 6.64 -26.60 32.02
C PRO A 252 7.25 -25.30 32.58
N LEU A 253 6.55 -24.69 33.54
CA LEU A 253 6.96 -23.43 34.20
C LEU A 253 8.31 -23.51 34.91
N GLY A 254 8.66 -24.68 35.47
CA GLY A 254 9.87 -24.86 36.29
C GLY A 254 11.19 -24.90 35.52
N LYS A 255 11.19 -25.25 34.22
CA LYS A 255 12.43 -25.49 33.45
C LYS A 255 13.09 -24.20 32.93
N GLY A 256 12.50 -23.03 33.17
CA GLY A 256 13.06 -21.74 32.74
C GLY A 256 13.06 -21.49 31.22
N LYS A 257 12.56 -22.42 30.40
CA LYS A 257 12.57 -22.34 28.93
C LYS A 257 11.36 -21.61 28.34
N ARG A 258 10.23 -21.56 29.06
CA ARG A 258 8.97 -20.98 28.57
C ARG A 258 9.01 -19.46 28.40
N ILE A 259 9.58 -18.74 29.36
CA ILE A 259 9.71 -17.28 29.32
C ILE A 259 10.57 -16.83 28.13
N PRO A 260 11.83 -17.32 27.95
CA PRO A 260 12.64 -16.87 26.82
C PRO A 260 11.99 -17.22 25.47
N PHE A 261 11.30 -18.36 25.36
CA PHE A 261 10.54 -18.69 24.15
C PHE A 261 9.42 -17.68 23.84
N LYS A 262 8.59 -17.32 24.83
CA LYS A 262 7.54 -16.30 24.64
C LYS A 262 8.10 -14.92 24.33
N VAL A 263 9.24 -14.54 24.94
CA VAL A 263 9.94 -13.29 24.61
C VAL A 263 10.40 -13.30 23.15
N THR A 264 10.97 -14.40 22.66
CA THR A 264 11.37 -14.50 21.25
C THR A 264 10.18 -14.44 20.28
N LEU A 265 9.02 -15.00 20.65
CA LEU A 265 7.80 -14.88 19.85
C LEU A 265 7.30 -13.44 19.75
N VAL A 266 7.24 -12.71 20.87
CA VAL A 266 6.85 -11.29 20.91
C VAL A 266 7.81 -10.46 20.06
N LEU A 267 9.13 -10.66 20.22
CA LEU A 267 10.14 -9.93 19.44
C LEU A 267 10.01 -10.21 17.94
N SER A 268 9.86 -11.48 17.56
CA SER A 268 9.64 -11.89 16.17
C SER A 268 8.39 -11.25 15.58
N PHE A 269 7.29 -11.20 16.35
CA PHE A 269 6.06 -10.56 15.91
C PHE A 269 6.23 -9.04 15.75
N ILE A 270 6.90 -8.36 16.69
CA ILE A 270 7.20 -6.93 16.56
C ILE A 270 8.05 -6.66 15.30
N MET A 271 9.09 -7.47 15.05
CA MET A 271 9.90 -7.32 13.83
C MET A 271 9.07 -7.49 12.56
N PHE A 272 8.19 -8.50 12.52
CA PHE A 272 7.26 -8.71 11.41
C PHE A 272 6.35 -7.48 11.19
N LEU A 273 5.81 -6.89 12.26
CA LEU A 273 4.99 -5.68 12.17
C LEU A 273 5.78 -4.45 11.69
N ILE A 274 7.05 -4.32 12.08
CA ILE A 274 7.92 -3.22 11.62
C ILE A 274 8.13 -3.32 10.11
N ILE A 275 8.43 -4.51 9.58
CA ILE A 275 8.61 -4.74 8.14
C ILE A 275 7.31 -4.43 7.39
N LEU A 276 6.17 -4.85 7.96
CA LEU A 276 4.87 -4.70 7.32
C LEU A 276 4.30 -3.28 7.38
N LYS A 277 4.78 -2.44 8.29
CA LYS A 277 4.32 -1.04 8.47
C LYS A 277 4.40 -0.24 7.17
N ASP A 278 5.44 -0.47 6.38
CA ASP A 278 5.68 0.27 5.14
C ASP A 278 4.93 -0.31 3.93
N LEU A 279 4.40 -1.53 4.04
CA LEU A 279 3.68 -2.21 2.96
C LEU A 279 2.15 -2.05 3.09
N LEU A 280 1.61 -1.84 4.30
CA LEU A 280 0.17 -1.70 4.51
C LEU A 280 -0.33 -0.27 4.24
N PRO A 281 -1.38 -0.10 3.40
CA PRO A 281 -2.06 1.19 3.25
C PRO A 281 -2.57 1.74 4.58
N GLY A 282 -2.31 3.02 4.85
CA GLY A 282 -2.66 3.67 6.12
C GLY A 282 -3.45 4.97 6.01
N GLY A 283 -3.72 5.46 4.80
CA GLY A 283 -4.21 6.83 4.58
C GLY A 283 -5.68 7.01 4.22
N GLY A 284 -6.48 5.94 4.08
CA GLY A 284 -7.88 6.04 3.64
C GLY A 284 -8.92 5.95 4.77
N GLN A 285 -10.12 6.48 4.53
CA GLN A 285 -11.33 6.41 5.36
C GLN A 285 -11.66 4.97 5.74
N CYS A 286 -11.53 4.04 4.79
CA CYS A 286 -11.75 2.61 4.99
C CYS A 286 -10.44 1.84 5.24
N SER A 287 -9.82 2.07 6.40
CA SER A 287 -8.56 1.42 6.78
C SER A 287 -8.71 -0.11 6.98
N PRO A 288 -7.70 -0.93 6.59
CA PRO A 288 -7.77 -2.39 6.70
C PRO A 288 -8.06 -2.93 8.11
N ILE A 289 -9.00 -3.89 8.21
CA ILE A 289 -9.28 -4.60 9.47
C ILE A 289 -8.07 -5.40 9.96
N ILE A 290 -7.20 -5.85 9.06
CA ILE A 290 -5.98 -6.59 9.39
C ILE A 290 -5.04 -5.78 10.30
N ARG A 291 -5.06 -4.45 10.23
CA ARG A 291 -4.28 -3.58 11.12
C ARG A 291 -4.73 -3.75 12.57
N LYS A 292 -6.05 -3.76 12.79
CA LYS A 292 -6.65 -4.03 14.11
C LYS A 292 -6.32 -5.46 14.54
N HIS A 293 -6.30 -6.40 13.59
CA HIS A 293 -5.95 -7.78 13.88
C HIS A 293 -4.55 -7.94 14.46
N PHE A 294 -3.56 -7.36 13.79
CA PHE A 294 -2.18 -7.40 14.25
C PHE A 294 -1.97 -6.70 15.60
N CYS A 295 -2.67 -5.59 15.85
CA CYS A 295 -2.63 -4.92 17.14
C CYS A 295 -3.15 -5.82 18.26
N PHE A 296 -4.29 -6.47 18.05
CA PHE A 296 -4.86 -7.41 19.02
C PHE A 296 -3.94 -8.61 19.29
N CYS A 297 -3.38 -9.21 18.23
CA CYS A 297 -2.41 -10.31 18.35
C CYS A 297 -1.20 -9.90 19.19
N LEU A 298 -0.66 -8.68 18.99
CA LEU A 298 0.46 -8.17 19.79
C LEU A 298 0.09 -8.07 21.27
N VAL A 299 -1.07 -7.50 21.58
CA VAL A 299 -1.56 -7.36 22.96
C VAL A 299 -1.71 -8.72 23.62
N ILE A 300 -2.31 -9.69 22.93
CA ILE A 300 -2.48 -11.06 23.42
C ILE A 300 -1.13 -11.74 23.68
N LEU A 301 -0.17 -11.63 22.77
CA LEU A 301 1.17 -12.21 22.95
C LEU A 301 1.89 -11.62 24.18
N VAL A 302 1.77 -10.30 24.38
CA VAL A 302 2.35 -9.62 25.55
C VAL A 302 1.66 -10.07 26.85
N LEU A 303 0.32 -10.11 26.88
CA LEU A 303 -0.44 -10.58 28.06
C LEU A 303 -0.10 -12.04 28.41
N SER A 304 0.00 -12.90 27.39
CA SER A 304 0.39 -14.31 27.49
C SER A 304 1.81 -14.48 28.10
N MET A 305 2.74 -13.60 27.71
CA MET A 305 4.09 -13.54 28.25
C MET A 305 4.10 -13.05 29.71
N LEU A 306 3.40 -11.96 30.03
CA LEU A 306 3.28 -11.42 31.40
C LEU A 306 2.66 -12.44 32.35
N GLN A 307 1.57 -13.09 31.93
CA GLN A 307 0.92 -14.16 32.68
C GLN A 307 1.92 -15.30 33.00
N SER A 308 2.72 -15.71 32.02
CA SER A 308 3.73 -16.76 32.21
C SER A 308 4.87 -16.35 33.15
N MET A 309 5.27 -15.06 33.14
CA MET A 309 6.22 -14.52 34.12
C MET A 309 5.64 -14.57 35.53
N VAL A 310 4.40 -14.11 35.72
CA VAL A 310 3.69 -14.14 37.01
C VAL A 310 3.55 -15.56 37.55
N LEU A 311 3.10 -16.51 36.71
CA LEU A 311 2.95 -17.92 37.08
C LEU A 311 4.28 -18.57 37.48
N THR A 312 5.36 -18.24 36.76
CA THR A 312 6.70 -18.75 37.09
C THR A 312 7.20 -18.19 38.42
N ARG A 313 6.89 -16.94 38.75
CA ARG A 313 7.19 -16.34 40.07
C ARG A 313 6.38 -17.00 41.17
N LEU A 314 5.09 -17.20 40.95
CA LEU A 314 4.20 -17.90 41.89
C LEU A 314 4.67 -19.33 42.17
N ALA A 315 5.08 -20.06 41.13
CA ALA A 315 5.61 -21.42 41.26
C ALA A 315 6.90 -21.48 42.10
N LYS A 316 7.80 -20.49 41.96
CA LYS A 316 9.08 -20.44 42.69
C LYS A 316 8.97 -19.91 44.13
N CYS A 317 8.13 -18.90 44.36
CA CYS A 317 8.14 -18.14 45.62
C CYS A 317 6.83 -18.17 46.40
N GLY A 318 5.73 -18.67 45.81
CA GLY A 318 4.42 -18.68 46.46
C GLY A 318 3.78 -17.29 46.66
N THR A 319 4.48 -16.21 46.28
CA THR A 319 4.03 -14.82 46.40
C THR A 319 4.30 -14.02 45.12
N LEU A 320 3.51 -12.97 44.89
CA LEU A 320 3.64 -12.04 43.74
C LEU A 320 4.74 -10.98 43.94
N TRP A 321 5.28 -10.84 45.15
CA TRP A 321 6.29 -9.83 45.50
C TRP A 321 7.70 -10.27 45.05
N PRO A 322 8.60 -9.35 44.64
CA PRO A 322 10.01 -9.68 44.41
C PRO A 322 10.61 -10.43 45.61
N CYS A 323 11.02 -11.66 45.33
CA CYS A 323 11.53 -12.65 46.29
C CYS A 323 12.90 -12.28 46.90
N SER A 324 13.43 -11.11 46.55
CA SER A 324 14.72 -10.60 47.03
C SER A 324 14.53 -9.77 48.30
N LEU A 325 14.15 -10.40 49.42
CA LEU A 325 14.42 -9.83 50.76
C LEU A 325 14.18 -10.76 51.97
N SER A 326 14.00 -12.08 51.79
CA SER A 326 13.79 -12.99 52.94
C SER A 326 14.87 -14.06 53.14
N LYS A 327 15.97 -14.06 52.39
CA LYS A 327 17.06 -15.05 52.57
C LYS A 327 18.22 -14.60 53.46
N SER A 328 18.15 -13.46 54.13
CA SER A 328 19.19 -13.03 55.10
C SER A 328 18.57 -12.42 56.36
N LYS A 329 17.92 -13.25 57.19
CA LYS A 329 17.63 -12.90 58.58
C LYS A 329 17.22 -14.14 59.38
N ASP A 330 18.10 -15.13 59.48
CA ASP A 330 17.85 -16.24 60.43
C ASP A 330 19.12 -16.89 61.02
N SER A 331 20.26 -16.19 61.01
CA SER A 331 21.48 -16.71 61.63
C SER A 331 22.46 -15.62 62.07
N LEU A 332 22.03 -14.62 62.84
CA LEU A 332 22.95 -13.84 63.69
C LEU A 332 22.18 -12.91 64.64
N LEU A 333 21.73 -13.42 65.80
CA LEU A 333 21.47 -12.62 67.02
C LEU A 333 20.92 -13.49 68.14
N LYS A 334 21.82 -14.25 68.77
CA LYS A 334 21.87 -14.43 70.22
C LYS A 334 23.09 -15.26 70.53
N ASP A 335 24.15 -14.60 70.93
CA ASP A 335 24.99 -15.00 72.05
C ASP A 335 25.64 -13.69 72.53
N THR A 336 24.98 -13.07 73.51
CA THR A 336 25.64 -12.17 74.45
C THR A 336 26.41 -13.06 75.41
N ASP A 337 27.73 -12.93 75.45
CA ASP A 337 28.49 -12.76 76.69
C ASP A 337 29.93 -12.31 76.37
N ASN A 338 30.46 -11.53 77.30
CA ASN A 338 31.66 -10.70 77.24
C ASN A 338 32.98 -11.48 77.13
N GLU A 339 33.99 -10.85 76.50
CA GLU A 339 35.37 -10.59 77.01
C GLU A 339 36.44 -10.59 75.90
N GLU A 340 37.21 -9.49 75.91
CA GLU A 340 38.61 -9.23 75.51
C GLU A 340 39.29 -9.93 74.30
N GLU A 341 39.69 -9.06 73.35
CA GLU A 341 41.02 -8.91 72.74
C GLU A 341 41.98 -10.13 72.64
N SER A 342 42.30 -10.56 71.40
CA SER A 342 43.68 -10.69 70.85
C SER A 342 43.77 -11.65 69.62
N ARG A 343 44.88 -11.49 68.89
CA ARG A 343 45.33 -12.04 67.60
C ARG A 343 45.06 -13.54 67.28
N PRO A 344 45.15 -13.95 66.00
CA PRO A 344 44.86 -15.31 65.56
C PRO A 344 46.07 -16.23 65.77
N ASP A 345 45.83 -17.45 66.22
CA ASP A 345 46.79 -18.54 65.97
C ASP A 345 46.11 -19.90 65.79
N ILE A 346 46.60 -20.60 64.78
CA ILE A 346 46.20 -21.95 64.38
C ILE A 346 46.74 -22.93 65.42
N THR A 347 45.88 -23.70 66.08
CA THR A 347 46.31 -25.01 66.62
C THR A 347 45.23 -26.08 66.49
N VAL A 348 45.64 -27.13 65.79
CA VAL A 348 45.04 -28.46 65.72
C VAL A 348 45.05 -29.09 67.10
N ILE A 349 43.90 -29.52 67.66
CA ILE A 349 43.86 -30.48 68.76
C ILE A 349 42.74 -31.51 68.58
N LYS A 350 43.19 -32.71 68.17
CA LYS A 350 42.88 -34.05 68.70
C LYS A 350 41.42 -34.39 69.05
N LEU A 351 40.90 -35.37 68.31
CA LEU A 351 39.92 -36.31 68.83
C LEU A 351 40.44 -36.95 70.13
N LYS A 352 39.69 -36.79 71.21
CA LYS A 352 39.61 -37.77 72.30
C LYS A 352 38.14 -38.13 72.50
N ALA A 353 37.85 -39.40 72.36
CA ALA A 353 36.59 -40.00 72.71
C ALA A 353 36.37 -39.90 74.23
N SER A 354 35.21 -39.38 74.62
CA SER A 354 34.54 -39.70 75.87
C SER A 354 33.07 -39.83 75.51
N GLU A 355 32.51 -40.99 75.79
CA GLU A 355 31.08 -41.24 75.71
C GLU A 355 30.33 -40.34 76.71
N GLU A 356 29.08 -40.09 76.34
CA GLU A 356 28.01 -39.39 77.05
C GLU A 356 27.92 -37.86 76.85
N GLU A 357 26.82 -37.51 76.17
CA GLU A 357 26.16 -36.21 76.07
C GLU A 357 26.70 -35.18 75.05
N LYS A 358 26.36 -35.38 73.76
CA LYS A 358 25.83 -34.30 72.90
C LYS A 358 25.33 -34.84 71.56
N ASN A 359 24.04 -35.16 71.52
CA ASN A 359 23.25 -35.30 70.28
C ASN A 359 23.16 -33.99 69.44
N SER A 360 23.95 -32.95 69.72
CA SER A 360 23.80 -31.62 69.13
C SER A 360 24.17 -31.52 67.64
N PRO A 361 25.26 -32.15 67.13
CA PRO A 361 25.62 -32.03 65.71
C PRO A 361 24.67 -32.85 64.83
N LEU A 362 24.37 -34.08 65.26
CA LEU A 362 23.46 -34.98 64.54
C LEU A 362 22.02 -34.47 64.54
N GLN A 363 21.52 -33.93 65.67
CA GLN A 363 20.20 -33.27 65.70
C GLN A 363 20.16 -32.03 64.80
N LYS A 364 21.25 -31.25 64.70
CA LYS A 364 21.32 -30.11 63.77
C LYS A 364 21.23 -30.56 62.30
N VAL A 365 21.96 -31.62 61.92
CA VAL A 365 21.90 -32.20 60.58
C VAL A 365 20.50 -32.77 60.29
N VAL A 366 19.91 -33.53 61.21
CA VAL A 366 18.54 -34.07 61.05
C VAL A 366 17.50 -32.94 60.96
N LYS A 367 17.62 -31.89 61.78
CA LYS A 367 16.74 -30.71 61.70
C LYS A 367 16.92 -29.95 60.39
N PHE A 368 18.14 -29.89 59.85
CA PHE A 368 18.43 -29.31 58.55
C PHE A 368 17.83 -30.15 57.41
N LEU A 369 18.00 -31.48 57.43
CA LEU A 369 17.41 -32.40 56.47
C LEU A 369 15.87 -32.35 56.50
N ASN A 370 15.25 -32.31 57.69
CA ASN A 370 13.81 -32.15 57.84
C ASN A 370 13.31 -30.78 57.34
N LYS A 371 14.08 -29.70 57.57
CA LYS A 371 13.78 -28.39 56.98
C LYS A 371 13.88 -28.42 55.45
N MET A 372 14.90 -29.07 54.89
CA MET A 372 15.04 -29.23 53.43
C MET A 372 13.92 -30.07 52.85
N ALA A 373 13.55 -31.19 53.48
CA ALA A 373 12.42 -32.03 53.04
C ALA A 373 11.07 -31.29 53.12
N ALA A 374 10.85 -30.50 54.17
CA ALA A 374 9.66 -29.66 54.31
C ALA A 374 9.62 -28.50 53.29
N GLN A 375 10.78 -27.96 52.92
CA GLN A 375 10.93 -26.94 51.87
C GLN A 375 10.61 -27.54 50.49
N ASP A 376 11.15 -28.73 50.20
CA ASP A 376 10.94 -29.45 48.94
C ASP A 376 9.46 -29.82 48.75
N GLN A 377 8.78 -30.30 49.81
CA GLN A 377 7.34 -30.52 49.78
C GLN A 377 6.52 -29.24 49.54
N LYS A 378 6.95 -28.08 50.06
CA LYS A 378 6.28 -26.80 49.81
C LYS A 378 6.46 -26.36 48.36
N GLU A 379 7.65 -26.50 47.79
CA GLU A 379 7.91 -26.20 46.37
C GLU A 379 7.07 -27.09 45.44
N VAL A 380 6.98 -28.39 45.72
CA VAL A 380 6.10 -29.31 44.96
C VAL A 380 4.63 -28.89 45.05
N ARG A 381 4.17 -28.42 46.22
CA ARG A 381 2.79 -27.93 46.42
C ARG A 381 2.53 -26.64 45.63
N HIS A 382 3.44 -25.66 45.69
CA HIS A 382 3.33 -24.42 44.90
C HIS A 382 3.38 -24.69 43.40
N HIS A 383 4.22 -25.63 42.95
CA HIS A 383 4.26 -26.07 41.54
C HIS A 383 2.94 -26.70 41.09
N ARG A 384 2.34 -27.58 41.90
CA ARG A 384 1.05 -28.19 41.59
C ARG A 384 -0.08 -27.15 41.52
N PHE A 385 -0.07 -26.19 42.44
CA PHE A 385 -1.01 -25.07 42.42
C PHE A 385 -0.84 -24.20 41.17
N ALA A 386 0.40 -23.78 40.87
CA ALA A 386 0.71 -22.97 39.70
C ALA A 386 0.31 -23.68 38.38
N ASN A 387 0.50 -24.99 38.26
CA ASN A 387 0.05 -25.76 37.09
C ASN A 387 -1.48 -25.78 36.95
N LYS A 388 -2.23 -25.86 38.05
CA LYS A 388 -3.70 -25.75 38.01
C LYS A 388 -4.15 -24.37 37.54
N VAL A 389 -3.51 -23.31 38.07
CA VAL A 389 -3.80 -21.93 37.64
C VAL A 389 -3.41 -21.73 36.17
N ASP A 390 -2.27 -22.26 35.73
CA ASP A 390 -1.82 -22.21 34.34
C ASP A 390 -2.82 -22.86 33.38
N LEU A 391 -3.40 -24.01 33.75
CA LEU A 391 -4.44 -24.67 32.97
C LEU A 391 -5.71 -23.80 32.87
N ILE A 392 -6.14 -23.19 33.98
CA ILE A 392 -7.31 -22.29 33.98
C ILE A 392 -7.04 -21.08 33.07
N CYS A 393 -5.88 -20.45 33.21
CA CYS A 393 -5.53 -19.31 32.38
C CYS A 393 -5.35 -19.70 30.90
N PHE A 394 -4.86 -20.91 30.61
CA PHE A 394 -4.82 -21.45 29.24
C PHE A 394 -6.23 -21.62 28.66
N CYS A 395 -7.18 -22.16 29.43
CA CYS A 395 -8.58 -22.25 29.02
C CYS A 395 -9.17 -20.86 28.73
N ILE A 396 -8.94 -19.88 29.61
CA ILE A 396 -9.39 -18.50 29.41
C ILE A 396 -8.77 -17.92 28.13
N TYR A 397 -7.46 -18.06 27.96
CA TYR A 397 -6.74 -17.59 26.78
C TYR A 397 -7.30 -18.20 25.49
N LEU A 398 -7.55 -19.51 25.48
CA LEU A 398 -8.14 -20.21 24.33
C LEU A 398 -9.56 -19.72 24.04
N THR A 399 -10.39 -19.49 25.07
CA THR A 399 -11.75 -18.94 24.87
C THR A 399 -11.72 -17.52 24.29
N ILE A 400 -10.80 -16.66 24.75
CA ILE A 400 -10.62 -15.32 24.20
C ILE A 400 -10.22 -15.39 22.72
N LEU A 401 -9.29 -16.29 22.37
CA LEU A 401 -8.89 -16.50 20.98
C LEU A 401 -10.05 -16.98 20.10
N ILE A 402 -10.87 -17.93 20.57
CA ILE A 402 -12.03 -18.44 19.82
C ILE A 402 -13.10 -17.36 19.62
N VAL A 403 -13.43 -16.61 20.68
CA VAL A 403 -14.40 -15.51 20.58
C VAL A 403 -13.91 -14.44 19.62
N TYR A 404 -12.61 -14.13 19.67
CA TYR A 404 -12.00 -13.16 18.78
C TYR A 404 -11.97 -13.62 17.31
N THR A 405 -11.62 -14.88 17.04
CA THR A 405 -11.66 -15.41 15.67
C THR A 405 -13.07 -15.45 15.11
N ALA A 406 -14.08 -15.75 15.94
CA ALA A 406 -15.49 -15.64 15.54
C ALA A 406 -15.89 -14.19 15.24
N ALA A 407 -15.49 -13.25 16.10
CA ALA A 407 -15.79 -11.82 15.93
C ALA A 407 -15.15 -11.25 14.66
N ILE A 408 -13.87 -11.55 14.41
CA ILE A 408 -13.18 -11.01 13.22
C ILE A 408 -13.76 -11.58 11.92
N LEU A 409 -14.12 -12.87 11.90
CA LEU A 409 -14.83 -13.46 10.77
C LEU A 409 -16.18 -12.79 10.55
N TYR A 410 -16.94 -12.55 11.62
CA TYR A 410 -18.21 -11.83 11.54
C TYR A 410 -18.05 -10.42 10.95
N PHE A 411 -17.06 -9.64 11.42
CA PHE A 411 -16.81 -8.30 10.88
C PHE A 411 -16.32 -8.34 9.42
N SER A 412 -15.47 -9.31 9.05
CA SER A 412 -15.00 -9.47 7.66
C SER A 412 -16.14 -9.76 6.67
N PHE A 413 -17.21 -10.43 7.10
CA PHE A 413 -18.38 -10.70 6.23
C PHE A 413 -19.51 -9.67 6.39
N GLY A 414 -19.67 -9.06 7.55
CA GLY A 414 -20.87 -8.29 7.91
C GLY A 414 -20.77 -6.78 7.75
N SER A 415 -19.60 -6.17 7.98
CA SER A 415 -19.46 -4.71 7.91
C SER A 415 -19.02 -4.22 6.53
N ARG A 416 -19.76 -3.25 6.00
CA ARG A 416 -19.40 -2.50 4.80
C ARG A 416 -18.94 -1.11 5.21
N CYS A 417 -17.79 -0.70 4.67
CA CYS A 417 -17.36 0.69 4.68
C CYS A 417 -17.75 1.28 3.33
N GLU A 418 -18.40 2.44 3.29
CA GLU A 418 -18.82 3.10 2.05
C GLU A 418 -17.87 4.25 1.74
N ILE A 419 -17.49 4.41 0.47
CA ILE A 419 -16.61 5.46 -0.01
C ILE A 419 -17.35 6.22 -1.11
N ASN A 420 -17.28 7.55 -1.08
CA ASN A 420 -17.76 8.37 -2.19
C ASN A 420 -16.67 8.47 -3.27
N HIS A 421 -16.75 7.62 -4.29
CA HIS A 421 -15.77 7.61 -5.39
C HIS A 421 -15.83 8.85 -6.31
N LEU A 422 -16.80 9.76 -6.10
CA LEU A 422 -17.03 10.95 -6.93
C LEU A 422 -16.80 12.26 -6.17
N GLU A 423 -16.23 12.22 -4.96
CA GLU A 423 -15.96 13.40 -4.12
C GLU A 423 -15.11 14.47 -4.85
N PHE A 424 -14.29 14.07 -5.83
CA PHE A 424 -13.48 15.00 -6.63
C PHE A 424 -14.28 15.97 -7.51
N TRP A 425 -15.61 15.80 -7.63
CA TRP A 425 -16.51 16.73 -8.31
C TRP A 425 -17.23 17.69 -7.35
N GLU A 426 -17.12 17.49 -6.04
CA GLU A 426 -17.81 18.28 -5.02
C GLU A 426 -16.94 19.45 -4.49
N ASN A 427 -15.64 19.45 -4.81
CA ASN A 427 -14.67 20.52 -4.53
C ASN A 427 -14.31 21.28 -5.82
#